data_AF-A0A7X5L8U1-F1
#
_entry.id   AF-A0A7X5L8U1-F1
#
_cell.length_a   1.000
_cell.length_b   1.000
_cell.length_c   1.000
_cell.angle_alpha   90.00
_cell.angle_beta   90.00
_cell.angle_gamma   90.00
#
_symmetry.space_group_name_H-M   'P 1'
#
loop_
_entity.id
_entity.type
_entity.pdbx_description
1 polymer ?
#
loop_
_entity_poly.entity_id
_entity_poly.type
_entity_poly.pdbx_seq_one_letter_code
_entity_poly.pdbx_strand_id
1 'polypeptide(L)'
;MRRLSMEARMHMPSGCERTQNIVVVSDFINSLKKAMNWGKAEKLPEGAYYPLYIGEDLLERMNTADNQIVWGRRGTGKTHLLKAFSQMINESQEEYKIAYYLSCDNIKMETPVNMVFDSDMQRMKYFARETYKAFLVNIIEQIIDSYQKQLENKYTYNEKGEQQKEEIQKK
;
A
#
# COMPACT_ATOMS: atom_id res chain seq x y z
N MET A 1 -17.17 69.46 6.26
CA MET A 1 -16.21 68.58 5.56
C MET A 1 -16.07 67.30 6.39
N ARG A 2 -16.40 66.13 5.78
CA ARG A 2 -16.06 64.73 6.17
C ARG A 2 -16.39 64.27 7.62
N ARG A 3 -17.42 63.42 7.84
CA ARG A 3 -17.38 61.92 7.91
C ARG A 3 -16.09 61.42 8.59
N LEU A 4 -16.12 60.63 9.66
CA LEU A 4 -16.69 59.28 9.71
C LEU A 4 -17.02 58.87 11.17
N SER A 5 -18.25 58.45 11.41
CA SER A 5 -18.50 57.36 12.36
C SER A 5 -18.10 56.06 11.66
N MET A 6 -17.36 55.21 12.36
CA MET A 6 -17.18 53.82 11.98
C MET A 6 -17.45 52.96 13.21
N GLU A 7 -18.74 52.73 13.43
CA GLU A 7 -19.21 51.48 14.02
C GLU A 7 -18.58 50.35 13.21
N ALA A 8 -17.72 49.55 13.85
CA ALA A 8 -17.29 48.29 13.29
C ALA A 8 -18.51 47.36 13.23
N ARG A 9 -19.23 47.39 12.11
CA ARG A 9 -20.24 46.38 11.77
C ARG A 9 -19.53 45.03 11.75
N MET A 10 -19.77 44.21 12.77
CA MET A 10 -19.46 42.79 12.70
C MET A 10 -20.20 42.21 11.49
N HIS A 11 -19.43 41.79 10.48
CA HIS A 11 -19.95 40.98 9.40
C HIS A 11 -20.27 39.60 9.99
N MET A 12 -21.54 39.36 10.32
CA MET A 12 -22.05 38.02 10.58
C MET A 12 -21.81 37.19 9.31
N PRO A 13 -21.16 36.01 9.39
CA PRO A 13 -21.10 35.10 8.26
C PRO A 13 -22.53 34.76 7.86
N SER A 14 -22.88 35.12 6.63
CA SER A 14 -24.16 34.82 6.01
C SER A 14 -24.36 33.32 5.95
N GLY A 15 -25.44 32.82 6.57
CA GLY A 15 -26.06 31.54 6.29
C GLY A 15 -25.19 30.31 6.55
N CYS A 16 -25.50 29.57 7.62
CA CYS A 16 -25.20 28.15 7.66
C CYS A 16 -25.92 27.51 6.45
N GLU A 17 -25.17 27.18 5.39
CA GLU A 17 -25.73 26.42 4.27
C GLU A 17 -26.39 25.17 4.85
N ARG A 18 -27.66 24.93 4.49
CA ARG A 18 -28.32 23.67 4.84
C ARG A 18 -27.45 22.54 4.31
N THR A 19 -26.82 21.79 5.19
CA THR A 19 -26.18 20.53 4.85
C THR A 19 -27.24 19.68 4.16
N GLN A 20 -27.02 19.36 2.88
CA GLN A 20 -27.90 18.44 2.15
C GLN A 20 -28.06 17.16 2.98
N ASN A 21 -29.26 16.58 2.97
CA ASN A 21 -29.46 15.26 3.56
C ASN A 21 -28.58 14.27 2.80
N ILE A 22 -27.48 13.86 3.40
CA ILE A 22 -26.67 12.78 2.86
C ILE A 22 -27.36 11.48 3.27
N VAL A 23 -27.96 10.78 2.29
CA VAL A 23 -28.45 9.42 2.49
C VAL A 23 -27.25 8.51 2.43
N VAL A 24 -26.74 8.18 3.62
CA VAL A 24 -25.66 7.22 3.77
C VAL A 24 -26.30 5.85 4.00
N VAL A 25 -26.19 4.94 3.03
CA VAL A 25 -26.71 3.58 3.18
C VAL A 25 -26.06 2.96 4.44
N SER A 26 -26.82 2.20 5.24
CA SER A 26 -26.31 1.52 6.44
C SER A 26 -25.05 0.72 6.15
N ASP A 27 -24.92 0.20 4.93
CA ASP A 27 -23.74 -0.52 4.46
C ASP A 27 -22.51 0.36 4.34
N PHE A 28 -22.64 1.63 3.94
CA PHE A 28 -21.53 2.57 3.95
C PHE A 28 -21.12 2.93 5.38
N ILE A 29 -22.06 3.13 6.31
CA ILE A 29 -21.73 3.35 7.73
C ILE A 29 -21.05 2.12 8.32
N ASN A 30 -21.53 0.92 8.01
CA ASN A 30 -20.93 -0.34 8.45
C ASN A 30 -19.54 -0.55 7.83
N SER A 31 -19.36 -0.17 6.57
CA SER A 31 -18.07 -0.23 5.87
C SER A 31 -17.09 0.81 6.43
N LEU A 32 -17.56 2.01 6.77
CA LEU A 32 -16.78 3.03 7.48
C LEU A 32 -16.38 2.55 8.87
N LYS A 33 -17.29 1.95 9.64
CA LYS A 33 -16.96 1.38 10.96
C LYS A 33 -15.93 0.26 10.85
N LYS A 34 -16.01 -0.58 9.81
CA LYS A 34 -14.98 -1.59 9.52
C LYS A 34 -13.65 -0.95 9.11
N ALA A 35 -13.68 0.06 8.24
CA ALA A 35 -12.51 0.79 7.76
C ALA A 35 -11.81 1.62 8.83
N MET A 36 -12.57 2.21 9.77
CA MET A 36 -12.08 3.00 10.89
C MET A 36 -11.23 2.17 11.87
N ASN A 37 -11.37 0.84 11.90
CA ASN A 37 -10.51 -0.03 12.69
C ASN A 37 -9.09 -0.15 12.12
N TRP A 38 -8.87 0.29 10.87
CA TRP A 38 -7.58 0.26 10.18
C TRP A 38 -6.85 1.60 10.25
N GLY A 39 -6.86 2.27 11.41
CA GLY A 39 -6.16 3.55 11.64
C GLY A 39 -4.65 3.54 11.36
N LYS A 40 -4.07 2.40 10.98
CA LYS A 40 -2.74 2.26 10.37
C LYS A 40 -2.83 1.41 9.12
N ALA A 41 -2.11 1.82 8.08
CA ALA A 41 -2.01 1.08 6.82
C ALA A 41 -1.57 -0.38 7.04
N GLU A 42 -0.70 -0.65 8.02
CA GLU A 42 -0.24 -2.02 8.33
C GLU A 42 -1.36 -2.99 8.73
N LYS A 43 -2.52 -2.47 9.15
CA LYS A 43 -3.69 -3.28 9.57
C LYS A 43 -4.68 -3.53 8.44
N LEU A 44 -4.46 -2.97 7.25
CA LEU A 44 -5.31 -3.23 6.10
C LEU A 44 -5.18 -4.70 5.68
N PRO A 45 -6.30 -5.35 5.32
CA PRO A 45 -6.24 -6.69 4.77
C PRO A 45 -5.45 -6.72 3.46
N GLU A 46 -4.87 -7.88 3.18
CA GLU A 46 -4.18 -8.11 1.92
C GLU A 46 -5.15 -7.93 0.73
N GLY A 47 -4.68 -7.30 -0.35
CA GLY A 47 -5.54 -6.93 -1.49
C GLY A 47 -6.42 -5.70 -1.26
N ALA A 48 -6.34 -5.00 -0.13
CA ALA A 48 -7.13 -3.78 0.11
C ALA A 48 -6.31 -2.48 0.06
N TYR A 49 -5.01 -2.54 -0.22
CA TYR A 49 -4.17 -1.34 -0.22
C TYR A 49 -4.49 -0.43 -1.40
N TYR A 50 -4.56 -0.97 -2.61
CA TYR A 50 -4.87 -0.17 -3.80
C TYR A 50 -6.32 0.35 -3.82
N PRO A 51 -7.36 -0.48 -3.62
CA PRO A 51 -8.76 -0.02 -3.65
C PRO A 51 -9.13 1.04 -2.61
N LEU A 52 -8.39 1.11 -1.50
CA LEU A 52 -8.63 2.06 -0.42
C LEU A 52 -7.64 3.23 -0.40
N TYR A 53 -6.72 3.29 -1.37
CA TYR A 53 -5.77 4.39 -1.45
C TYR A 53 -6.42 5.63 -2.07
N ILE A 54 -6.24 6.78 -1.43
CA ILE A 54 -6.72 8.07 -1.93
C ILE A 54 -5.53 8.81 -2.53
N GLY A 55 -5.55 9.03 -3.85
CA GLY A 55 -4.49 9.73 -4.60
C GLY A 55 -3.94 8.92 -5.78
N GLU A 56 -4.83 8.37 -6.61
CA GLU A 56 -4.45 7.58 -7.81
C GLU A 56 -3.50 8.35 -8.75
N ASP A 57 -3.66 9.68 -8.84
CA ASP A 57 -2.78 10.57 -9.59
C ASP A 57 -1.30 10.45 -9.17
N LEU A 58 -1.04 10.25 -7.87
CA LEU A 58 0.31 10.05 -7.37
C LEU A 58 0.86 8.67 -7.75
N LEU A 59 0.01 7.64 -7.73
CA LEU A 59 0.41 6.28 -8.15
C LEU A 59 0.78 6.24 -9.63
N GLU A 60 0.00 6.91 -10.48
CA GLU A 60 0.30 7.03 -11.91
C GLU A 60 1.62 7.75 -12.15
N ARG A 61 1.86 8.87 -11.43
CA ARG A 61 3.12 9.62 -11.53
C ARG A 61 4.33 8.81 -11.07
N MET A 62 4.14 7.88 -10.14
CA MET A 62 5.20 7.00 -9.66
C MET A 62 5.51 5.86 -10.65
N ASN A 63 4.63 5.58 -11.61
CA ASN A 63 4.80 4.51 -12.60
C ASN A 63 5.78 4.91 -13.71
N THR A 64 7.04 5.09 -13.34
CA THR A 64 8.17 5.38 -14.24
C THR A 64 9.32 4.43 -13.95
N ALA A 65 10.25 4.28 -14.89
CA ALA A 65 11.45 3.45 -14.71
C ALA A 65 12.51 4.12 -13.81
N ASP A 66 12.32 5.38 -13.42
CA ASP A 66 13.31 6.14 -12.66
C ASP A 66 13.32 5.76 -11.18
N ASN A 67 14.50 5.84 -10.57
CA ASN A 67 14.66 5.74 -9.12
C ASN A 67 14.02 6.96 -8.46
N GLN A 68 13.11 6.72 -7.52
CA GLN A 68 12.33 7.77 -6.87
C GLN A 68 12.54 7.77 -5.36
N ILE A 69 12.54 8.97 -4.77
CA ILE A 69 12.59 9.15 -3.32
C ILE A 69 11.24 9.70 -2.86
N VAL A 70 10.54 8.94 -2.01
CA VAL A 70 9.31 9.38 -1.36
C VAL A 70 9.62 9.78 0.08
N TRP A 71 9.42 11.06 0.43
CA TRP A 71 9.63 11.57 1.78
C TRP A 71 8.38 12.26 2.34
N GLY A 72 8.30 12.37 3.68
CA GLY A 72 7.17 13.03 4.35
C GLY A 72 7.11 12.73 5.84
N ARG A 73 6.32 13.50 6.60
CA ARG A 73 6.18 13.36 8.07
C ARG A 73 5.61 11.98 8.46
N ARG A 74 5.81 11.57 9.72
CA ARG A 74 5.16 10.35 10.25
C ARG A 74 3.64 10.47 10.12
N GLY A 75 2.99 9.39 9.68
CA GLY A 75 1.53 9.33 9.51
C GLY A 75 0.98 9.86 8.18
N THR A 76 1.82 10.31 7.25
CA THR A 76 1.37 10.81 5.93
C THR A 76 1.04 9.70 4.92
N GLY A 77 0.80 8.47 5.36
CA GLY A 77 0.38 7.38 4.46
C GLY A 77 1.46 6.78 3.55
N LYS A 78 2.76 7.10 3.72
CA LYS A 78 3.85 6.53 2.87
C LYS A 78 3.81 5.00 2.73
N THR A 79 3.59 4.29 3.83
CA THR A 79 3.45 2.82 3.83
C THR A 79 2.24 2.38 3.01
N HIS A 80 1.12 3.10 3.10
CA HIS A 80 -0.06 2.82 2.29
C HIS A 80 0.24 3.06 0.82
N LEU A 81 0.84 4.20 0.47
CA LEU A 81 1.25 4.53 -0.90
C LEU A 81 2.11 3.44 -1.52
N LEU A 82 3.18 3.01 -0.86
CA LEU A 82 4.10 2.00 -1.41
C LEU A 82 3.44 0.63 -1.56
N LYS A 83 2.59 0.22 -0.61
CA LYS A 83 1.85 -1.04 -0.71
C LYS A 83 0.74 -0.98 -1.77
N ALA A 84 0.05 0.16 -1.89
CA ALA A 84 -0.95 0.41 -2.92
C ALA A 84 -0.31 0.38 -4.31
N PHE A 85 0.86 1.01 -4.47
CA PHE A 85 1.62 0.97 -5.72
C PHE A 85 2.05 -0.46 -6.08
N SER A 86 2.60 -1.21 -5.11
CA SER A 86 2.97 -2.61 -5.33
C SER A 86 1.76 -3.46 -5.74
N GLN A 87 0.61 -3.26 -5.09
CA GLN A 87 -0.61 -3.97 -5.41
C GLN A 87 -1.13 -3.58 -6.79
N MET A 88 -1.16 -2.29 -7.12
CA MET A 88 -1.57 -1.78 -8.44
C MET A 88 -0.76 -2.41 -9.57
N ILE A 89 0.57 -2.50 -9.42
CA ILE A 89 1.43 -3.13 -10.44
C ILE A 89 1.13 -4.62 -10.57
N ASN A 90 1.01 -5.34 -9.45
CA ASN A 90 0.79 -6.79 -9.46
C ASN A 90 -0.65 -7.20 -9.87
N GLU A 91 -1.63 -6.30 -9.75
CA GLU A 91 -3.01 -6.50 -10.20
C GLU A 91 -3.24 -5.99 -11.63
N SER A 92 -2.29 -5.22 -12.19
CA SER A 92 -2.37 -4.78 -13.58
C SER A 92 -2.31 -5.97 -14.54
N GLN A 93 -2.97 -5.86 -15.70
CA GLN A 93 -2.92 -6.89 -16.75
C GLN A 93 -1.58 -6.90 -17.52
N GLU A 94 -0.59 -6.12 -17.09
CA GLU A 94 0.72 -6.08 -17.73
C GLU A 94 1.56 -7.29 -17.29
N GLU A 95 1.56 -8.36 -18.09
CA GLU A 95 2.20 -9.64 -17.77
C GLU A 95 3.70 -9.58 -17.47
N TYR A 96 4.38 -8.48 -17.80
CA TYR A 96 5.84 -8.33 -17.68
C TYR A 96 6.29 -7.49 -16.48
N LYS A 97 5.38 -7.03 -15.63
CA LYS A 97 5.72 -6.24 -14.43
C LYS A 97 5.39 -6.99 -13.15
N ILE A 98 6.33 -6.99 -12.22
CA ILE A 98 6.13 -7.49 -10.86
C ILE A 98 6.74 -6.45 -9.90
N ALA A 99 6.02 -6.14 -8.83
CA ALA A 99 6.47 -5.24 -7.78
C ALA A 99 6.64 -6.01 -6.47
N TYR A 100 7.82 -5.84 -5.85
CA TYR A 100 8.14 -6.40 -4.54
C TYR A 100 8.20 -5.28 -3.49
N TYR A 101 7.49 -5.48 -2.38
CA TYR A 101 7.53 -4.56 -1.26
C TYR A 101 8.55 -5.04 -0.22
N LEU A 102 9.55 -4.20 0.06
CA LEU A 102 10.60 -4.49 1.03
C LEU A 102 10.51 -3.53 2.21
N SER A 103 10.28 -4.08 3.40
CA SER A 103 10.24 -3.31 4.64
C SER A 103 11.58 -3.37 5.35
N CYS A 104 12.20 -2.21 5.57
CA CYS A 104 13.39 -2.09 6.41
C CYS A 104 13.16 -2.61 7.83
N ASP A 105 11.93 -2.51 8.36
CA ASP A 105 11.58 -3.05 9.68
C ASP A 105 11.57 -4.58 9.72
N ASN A 106 11.38 -5.25 8.59
CA ASN A 106 11.36 -6.71 8.52
C ASN A 106 12.76 -7.29 8.28
N ILE A 107 13.65 -6.52 7.65
CA ILE A 107 15.01 -6.96 7.33
C ILE A 107 16.06 -6.46 8.31
N LYS A 108 15.72 -5.47 9.16
CA LYS A 108 16.64 -5.00 10.20
C LYS A 108 16.93 -6.15 11.16
N MET A 109 18.21 -6.36 11.42
CA MET A 109 18.67 -7.35 12.37
C MET A 109 19.11 -6.67 13.66
N GLU A 110 18.70 -7.24 14.79
CA GLU A 110 19.11 -6.80 16.12
C GLU A 110 20.29 -7.64 16.61
N THR A 111 21.08 -7.08 17.55
CA THR A 111 22.17 -7.83 18.15
C THR A 111 21.60 -8.97 19.00
N PRO A 112 22.05 -10.22 18.81
CA PRO A 112 21.74 -11.29 19.76
C PRO A 112 22.25 -10.92 21.16
N VAL A 113 21.44 -11.15 22.19
CA VAL A 113 21.73 -10.75 23.58
C VAL A 113 23.11 -11.25 24.08
N ASN A 114 23.61 -12.35 23.51
CA ASN A 114 24.85 -13.01 23.93
C ASN A 114 26.06 -12.69 23.03
N MET A 115 25.97 -11.70 22.13
CA MET A 115 27.07 -11.34 21.23
C MET A 115 27.84 -10.13 21.76
N VAL A 116 29.10 -10.36 22.11
CA VAL A 116 30.05 -9.30 22.46
C VAL A 116 30.91 -9.00 21.23
N PHE A 117 31.06 -7.73 20.89
CA PHE A 117 31.90 -7.28 19.79
C PHE A 117 33.15 -6.59 20.34
N ASP A 118 34.31 -6.87 19.75
CA ASP A 118 35.58 -6.28 20.17
C ASP A 118 35.73 -4.83 19.68
N SER A 119 34.95 -4.43 18.66
CA SER A 119 34.96 -3.08 18.10
C SER A 119 33.64 -2.71 17.41
N ASP A 120 33.40 -1.41 17.25
CA ASP A 120 32.28 -0.87 16.47
C ASP A 120 32.32 -1.36 15.00
N MET A 121 33.52 -1.49 14.43
CA MET A 121 33.67 -1.97 13.05
C MET A 121 33.24 -3.44 12.90
N GLN A 122 33.57 -4.31 13.86
CA GLN A 122 33.07 -5.70 13.87
C GLN A 122 31.55 -5.73 13.98
N ARG A 123 30.97 -4.91 14.89
CA ARG A 123 29.52 -4.78 15.06
C ARG A 123 28.83 -4.33 13.76
N MET A 124 29.36 -3.30 13.09
CA MET A 124 28.81 -2.81 11.82
C MET A 124 28.88 -3.86 10.71
N LYS A 125 30.00 -4.58 10.60
CA LYS A 125 30.16 -5.68 9.63
C LYS A 125 29.15 -6.80 9.88
N TYR A 126 28.92 -7.14 11.15
CA TYR A 126 27.91 -8.13 11.53
C TYR A 126 26.51 -7.67 11.11
N PHE A 127 26.09 -6.45 11.49
CA PHE A 127 24.78 -5.93 11.11
C PHE A 127 24.57 -5.87 9.60
N ALA A 128 25.56 -5.38 8.84
CA ALA A 128 25.48 -5.32 7.39
C ALA A 128 25.29 -6.72 6.79
N ARG A 129 26.04 -7.72 7.28
CA ARG A 129 25.94 -9.11 6.83
C ARG A 129 24.58 -9.70 7.14
N GLU A 130 24.10 -9.60 8.38
CA GLU A 130 22.83 -10.23 8.77
C GLU A 130 21.64 -9.51 8.13
N THR A 131 21.67 -8.17 8.01
CA THR A 131 20.64 -7.40 7.28
C THR A 131 20.61 -7.80 5.79
N TYR A 132 21.78 -7.98 5.17
CA TYR A 132 21.86 -8.41 3.77
C TYR A 132 21.30 -9.83 3.57
N LYS A 133 21.60 -10.76 4.48
CA LYS A 133 20.98 -12.10 4.46
C LYS A 133 19.46 -12.03 4.58
N ALA A 134 18.95 -11.21 5.51
CA ALA A 134 17.52 -11.02 5.71
C ALA A 134 16.84 -10.47 4.46
N PHE A 135 17.48 -9.49 3.82
CA PHE A 135 17.04 -8.96 2.53
C PHE A 135 16.99 -10.05 1.45
N LEU A 136 18.05 -10.86 1.31
CA LEU A 136 18.10 -11.94 0.31
C LEU A 136 17.01 -12.98 0.54
N VAL A 137 16.81 -13.42 1.78
CA VAL A 137 15.73 -14.36 2.10
C VAL A 137 14.38 -13.74 1.75
N ASN A 138 14.13 -12.50 2.18
CA ASN A 138 12.84 -11.86 1.95
C ASN A 138 12.51 -11.65 0.47
N ILE A 139 13.49 -11.27 -0.36
CA ILE A 139 13.25 -11.07 -1.80
C ILE A 139 13.12 -12.40 -2.54
N ILE A 140 13.89 -13.42 -2.18
CA ILE A 140 13.83 -14.73 -2.83
C ILE A 140 12.48 -15.41 -2.55
N GLU A 141 12.00 -15.38 -1.32
CA GLU A 141 10.67 -15.92 -0.97
C GLU A 141 9.57 -15.23 -1.79
N GLN A 142 9.58 -13.90 -1.88
CA GLN A 142 8.60 -13.17 -2.69
C GLN A 142 8.66 -13.52 -4.19
N ILE A 143 9.86 -13.75 -4.74
CA ILE A 143 10.04 -14.20 -6.13
C ILE A 143 9.44 -15.60 -6.33
N ILE A 144 9.73 -16.52 -5.41
CA ILE A 144 9.21 -17.89 -5.45
C ILE A 144 7.67 -17.88 -5.38
N ASP A 145 7.09 -17.16 -4.42
CA ASP A 145 5.63 -17.04 -4.26
C ASP A 145 4.97 -16.48 -5.53
N SER A 146 5.58 -15.46 -6.14
CA SER A 146 5.09 -14.86 -7.38
C SER A 146 5.09 -15.87 -8.53
N TYR A 147 6.17 -16.65 -8.67
CA TYR A 147 6.27 -17.66 -9.71
C TYR A 147 5.29 -18.83 -9.50
N GLN A 148 5.11 -19.28 -8.26
CA GLN A 148 4.12 -20.30 -7.90
C GLN A 148 2.71 -19.84 -8.28
N LYS A 149 2.32 -18.61 -7.93
CA LYS A 149 1.04 -18.03 -8.30
C LYS A 149 0.84 -17.95 -9.83
N GLN A 150 1.88 -17.60 -10.58
CA GLN A 150 1.83 -17.60 -12.04
C GLN A 150 1.63 -19.01 -12.62
N LEU A 151 2.28 -20.02 -12.05
CA LEU A 151 2.09 -21.41 -12.46
C LEU A 151 0.67 -21.89 -12.17
N GLU A 152 0.17 -21.67 -10.95
CA GLU A 152 -1.20 -22.03 -10.56
C GLU A 152 -2.23 -21.45 -11.53
N ASN A 153 -2.12 -20.16 -11.86
CA ASN A 153 -3.01 -19.52 -12.81
C ASN A 153 -2.98 -20.18 -14.20
N LYS A 154 -1.81 -20.61 -14.68
CA LYS A 154 -1.67 -21.33 -15.96
C LYS A 154 -2.33 -22.71 -15.92
N TYR A 155 -2.13 -23.47 -14.84
CA TYR A 155 -2.74 -24.79 -14.69
C TYR A 155 -4.27 -24.71 -14.55
N THR A 156 -4.79 -23.78 -13.75
CA THR A 156 -6.24 -23.54 -13.62
C THR A 156 -6.87 -23.10 -14.94
N TYR A 157 -6.17 -22.33 -15.77
CA TYR A 157 -6.64 -21.97 -17.10
C TYR A 157 -6.75 -23.18 -18.04
N ASN A 158 -5.76 -24.07 -18.01
CA ASN A 158 -5.78 -25.30 -18.82
C ASN A 158 -6.92 -26.24 -18.41
N GLU A 159 -7.16 -26.44 -17.12
CA GLU A 159 -8.27 -27.27 -16.63
C GLU A 159 -9.64 -26.75 -17.08
N LYS A 160 -9.85 -25.43 -17.03
CA LYS A 160 -11.10 -24.81 -17.52
C LYS A 160 -11.27 -24.95 -19.04
N GLY A 161 -10.17 -24.86 -19.78
CA GLY A 161 -10.17 -25.07 -21.23
C GLY A 161 -10.48 -26.51 -21.64
N GLU A 162 -10.06 -27.50 -20.84
CA GLU A 162 -10.37 -28.92 -21.06
C GLU A 162 -11.84 -29.24 -20.72
N GLN A 163 -12.35 -28.72 -19.60
CA GLN A 163 -13.75 -28.89 -19.22
C GLN A 163 -14.73 -28.30 -20.25
N GLN A 164 -14.42 -27.13 -20.81
CA GLN A 164 -15.26 -26.53 -21.88
C GLN A 164 -15.23 -27.34 -23.18
N LYS A 165 -14.11 -27.96 -23.54
CA LYS A 165 -14.03 -28.83 -24.72
C LYS A 165 -14.85 -30.11 -24.55
N GLU A 166 -14.86 -30.70 -23.35
CA GLU A 166 -15.68 -31.87 -23.05
C GLU A 166 -17.18 -31.57 -23.05
N GLU A 167 -17.61 -30.38 -22.63
CA GLU A 167 -19.01 -29.96 -22.66
C GLU A 167 -19.53 -29.67 -24.08
N ILE A 168 -18.67 -29.14 -24.96
CA ILE A 168 -19.02 -28.87 -26.36
C ILE A 168 -19.15 -30.17 -27.16
N GLN A 169 -18.37 -31.21 -26.85
CA GLN A 169 -18.46 -32.52 -27.51
C GLN A 169 -19.67 -33.37 -27.07
N LYS A 170 -20.39 -32.95 -26.01
CA LYS A 170 -21.59 -33.64 -25.49
C LYS A 170 -22.91 -33.01 -25.97
N LYS A 171 -22.88 -32.00 -26.84
CA LYS A 171 -24.05 -31.41 -27.52
C LYS A 171 -24.05 -31.75 -28.99
#